data_AF-A0A817FRB4-F1
#
_entry.id   AF-A0A817FRB4-F1
#
_cell.length_a   1.000
_cell.length_b   1.000
_cell.length_c   1.000
_cell.angle_alpha   90.00
_cell.angle_beta   90.00
_cell.angle_gamma   90.00
#
_symmetry.space_group_name_H-M   'P 1'
#
loop_
_entity.id
_entity.type
_entity.pdbx_description
1 polymer ?
#
loop_
_entity_poly.entity_id
_entity_poly.type
_entity_poly.pdbx_seq_one_letter_code
_entity_poly.pdbx_strand_id
1 'polypeptide(L)'
;MGANIACEVAEGTFCEATVGSRNYEHGQLVKSLMQTNELRIIIKPDKEVIEVLGALENIVAFAAGFSDGLGYGNNTKAAVIRLGLKEMVKFCEEFFPAHHTEIFLKSCGVADLVATCYSGHDRKAAVAFVKTGKDIKTLEK
;
A
#
# COMPACT_ATOMS: atom_id res chain seq x y z
N MET A 1 -6.02 -0.34 -6.51
CA MET A 1 -5.10 -0.24 -5.36
C MET A 1 -5.04 -1.58 -4.67
N GLY A 2 -3.89 -2.00 -4.20
CA GLY A 2 -3.68 -3.34 -3.66
C GLY A 2 -2.27 -3.83 -3.93
N ALA A 3 -1.87 -4.89 -3.24
CA ALA A 3 -0.56 -5.50 -3.41
C ALA A 3 -0.41 -6.14 -4.79
N ASN A 4 0.00 -5.35 -5.78
CA ASN A 4 0.11 -5.75 -7.19
C ASN A 4 1.37 -5.17 -7.86
N ILE A 5 2.53 -5.56 -7.34
CA ILE A 5 3.85 -5.14 -7.85
C ILE A 5 3.93 -5.39 -9.36
N ALA A 6 4.24 -4.35 -10.13
CA ALA A 6 4.12 -4.36 -11.58
C ALA A 6 4.84 -5.55 -12.27
N CYS A 7 6.05 -5.89 -11.81
CA CYS A 7 6.79 -7.04 -12.35
C CYS A 7 6.06 -8.37 -12.09
N GLU A 8 5.53 -8.58 -10.89
CA GLU A 8 4.81 -9.82 -10.53
C GLU A 8 3.50 -9.96 -11.30
N VAL A 9 2.79 -8.84 -11.50
CA VAL A 9 1.59 -8.79 -12.35
C VAL A 9 1.94 -9.15 -13.80
N ALA A 10 3.03 -8.61 -14.34
CA ALA A 10 3.46 -8.89 -15.72
C ALA A 10 3.91 -10.35 -15.91
N GLU A 11 4.44 -10.98 -14.87
CA GLU A 11 4.83 -12.39 -14.84
C GLU A 11 3.63 -13.35 -14.67
N GLY A 12 2.42 -12.83 -14.46
CA GLY A 12 1.23 -13.65 -14.19
C GLY A 12 1.26 -14.31 -12.81
N THR A 13 1.96 -13.71 -11.85
CA THR A 13 1.91 -14.17 -10.45
C THR A 13 0.59 -13.74 -9.83
N PHE A 14 0.01 -14.62 -9.02
CA PHE A 14 -1.27 -14.37 -8.37
C PHE A 14 -1.21 -13.14 -7.45
N CYS A 15 -2.16 -12.22 -7.61
CA CYS A 15 -2.33 -11.05 -6.77
C CYS A 15 -3.79 -10.58 -6.71
N GLU A 16 -4.07 -9.67 -5.78
CA GLU A 16 -5.41 -9.13 -5.55
C GLU A 16 -5.41 -7.61 -5.61
N ALA A 17 -6.48 -7.02 -6.13
CA ALA A 17 -6.68 -5.58 -6.13
C ALA A 17 -8.07 -5.19 -5.61
N THR A 18 -8.13 -4.07 -4.90
CA THR A 18 -9.37 -3.40 -4.52
C THR A 18 -9.68 -2.27 -5.51
N VAL A 19 -10.91 -2.26 -6.01
CA VAL A 19 -11.47 -1.20 -6.85
C VAL A 19 -12.49 -0.42 -6.05
N GLY A 20 -12.28 0.90 -5.93
CA GLY A 20 -13.21 1.82 -5.29
C GLY A 20 -14.25 2.35 -6.28
N SER A 21 -15.55 2.09 -6.05
CA SER A 21 -16.63 2.69 -6.84
C SER A 21 -17.94 2.79 -6.05
N ARG A 22 -18.53 3.99 -6.05
CA ARG A 22 -19.88 4.23 -5.50
C ARG A 22 -20.99 3.69 -6.43
N ASN A 23 -20.74 3.68 -7.75
CA ASN A 23 -21.64 3.05 -8.71
C ASN A 23 -21.16 1.60 -8.93
N TYR A 24 -21.98 0.64 -8.49
CA TYR A 24 -21.65 -0.77 -8.63
C TYR A 24 -21.51 -1.23 -10.09
N GLU A 25 -22.31 -0.69 -11.01
CA GLU A 25 -22.23 -1.03 -12.44
C GLU A 25 -20.89 -0.60 -13.04
N HIS A 26 -20.41 0.60 -12.70
CA HIS A 26 -19.08 1.06 -13.09
C HIS A 26 -17.97 0.20 -12.46
N GLY A 27 -18.13 -0.18 -11.20
CA GLY A 27 -17.20 -1.10 -10.53
C GLY A 27 -17.14 -2.46 -11.23
N GLN A 28 -18.29 -3.00 -11.64
CA GLN A 28 -18.38 -4.26 -12.38
C GLN A 28 -17.77 -4.15 -13.77
N LEU A 29 -17.96 -3.04 -14.47
CA LEU A 29 -17.29 -2.78 -15.75
C LEU A 29 -15.77 -2.86 -15.58
N VAL A 30 -15.19 -2.12 -14.62
CA VAL A 30 -13.74 -2.14 -14.34
C VAL A 30 -13.28 -3.54 -13.96
N LYS A 31 -14.05 -4.24 -13.11
CA LYS A 31 -13.75 -5.63 -12.72
C LYS A 31 -13.73 -6.57 -13.92
N SER A 32 -14.69 -6.46 -14.85
CA SER A 32 -14.75 -7.31 -16.04
C SER A 32 -13.60 -7.06 -17.02
N LEU A 33 -13.09 -5.83 -17.07
CA LEU A 33 -11.98 -5.44 -17.94
C LEU A 33 -10.62 -5.89 -17.39
N MET A 34 -10.45 -5.85 -16.07
CA MET A 34 -9.15 -6.02 -15.42
C MET A 34 -8.95 -7.39 -14.77
N GLN A 35 -10.01 -8.11 -14.41
CA GLN A 35 -9.88 -9.37 -13.67
C GLN A 35 -9.40 -10.51 -14.57
N THR A 36 -8.40 -11.25 -14.10
CA THR A 36 -7.93 -12.50 -14.71
C THR A 36 -7.97 -13.66 -13.71
N ASN A 37 -7.38 -14.81 -14.05
CA ASN A 37 -7.22 -15.90 -13.07
C ASN A 37 -6.15 -15.53 -12.02
N GLU A 38 -5.15 -14.76 -12.45
CA GLU A 38 -3.99 -14.32 -11.67
C GLU A 38 -4.28 -13.02 -10.92
N LEU A 39 -5.08 -12.10 -11.49
CA LEU A 39 -5.46 -10.84 -10.86
C LEU A 39 -6.92 -10.86 -10.41
N ARG A 40 -7.15 -10.99 -9.10
CA ARG A 40 -8.50 -11.01 -8.50
C ARG A 40 -8.94 -9.63 -8.02
N ILE A 41 -10.18 -9.26 -8.33
CA ILE A 41 -10.69 -7.91 -8.04
C ILE A 41 -11.87 -7.93 -7.06
N ILE A 42 -11.74 -7.12 -6.01
CA ILE A 42 -12.79 -6.84 -5.02
C ILE A 42 -13.26 -5.40 -5.20
N ILE A 43 -14.57 -5.19 -5.32
CA ILE A 43 -15.15 -3.85 -5.44
C ILE A 43 -15.63 -3.39 -4.06
N LYS A 44 -15.34 -2.13 -3.71
CA LYS A 44 -15.80 -1.50 -2.46
C LYS A 44 -16.30 -0.06 -2.71
N PRO A 45 -17.28 0.42 -1.93
CA PRO A 45 -17.85 1.75 -2.13
C PRO A 45 -16.94 2.89 -1.64
N ASP A 46 -15.97 2.58 -0.76
CA ASP A 46 -15.07 3.51 -0.05
C ASP A 46 -13.96 4.09 -0.95
N LYS A 47 -14.33 4.63 -2.12
CA LYS A 47 -13.35 5.04 -3.15
C LYS A 47 -12.32 6.04 -2.63
N GLU A 48 -12.72 7.00 -1.80
CA GLU A 48 -11.83 8.03 -1.26
C GLU A 48 -10.79 7.43 -0.31
N VAL A 49 -11.22 6.51 0.56
CA VAL A 49 -10.31 5.84 1.50
C VAL A 49 -9.37 4.90 0.77
N ILE A 50 -9.86 4.15 -0.24
CA ILE A 50 -9.02 3.26 -1.05
C ILE A 50 -7.89 4.03 -1.74
N GLU A 51 -8.18 5.23 -2.25
CA GLU A 51 -7.19 6.08 -2.90
C GLU A 51 -6.17 6.63 -1.90
N VAL A 52 -6.65 7.14 -0.76
CA VAL A 52 -5.78 7.71 0.28
C VAL A 52 -4.88 6.67 0.92
N LEU A 53 -5.34 5.43 1.09
CA LEU A 53 -4.51 4.35 1.66
C LEU A 53 -3.23 4.12 0.85
N GLY A 54 -3.29 4.17 -0.48
CA GLY A 54 -2.10 4.02 -1.32
C GLY A 54 -1.16 5.23 -1.30
N ALA A 55 -1.64 6.40 -0.87
CA ALA A 55 -0.74 7.53 -0.59
C ALA A 55 -0.05 7.36 0.77
N LEU A 56 -0.79 6.91 1.78
CA LEU A 56 -0.27 6.81 3.15
C LEU A 56 0.69 5.64 3.34
N GLU A 57 0.51 4.53 2.62
CA GLU A 57 1.41 3.38 2.73
C GLU A 57 2.86 3.73 2.38
N ASN A 58 3.07 4.64 1.44
CA ASN A 58 4.39 5.09 0.99
C ASN A 58 5.16 5.79 2.12
N ILE A 59 4.46 6.56 2.95
CA ILE A 59 5.04 7.19 4.15
C ILE A 59 5.50 6.12 5.15
N VAL A 60 4.68 5.09 5.37
CA VAL A 60 5.03 3.98 6.28
C VAL A 60 6.16 3.13 5.70
N ALA A 61 6.19 2.92 4.38
CA ALA A 61 7.26 2.22 3.68
C ALA A 61 8.59 2.94 3.81
N PHE A 62 8.59 4.27 3.75
CA PHE A 62 9.77 5.08 4.02
C PHE A 62 10.28 4.87 5.46
N ALA A 63 9.38 4.88 6.46
CA ALA A 63 9.75 4.57 7.85
C ALA A 63 10.27 3.13 8.02
N ALA A 64 9.69 2.16 7.31
CA ALA A 64 10.20 0.78 7.28
C ALA A 64 11.60 0.71 6.66
N GLY A 65 11.88 1.51 5.63
CA GLY A 65 13.21 1.63 5.03
C GLY A 65 14.25 2.27 5.96
N PHE A 66 13.85 3.22 6.81
CA PHE A 66 14.73 3.71 7.88
C PHE A 66 15.08 2.60 8.88
N SER A 67 14.10 1.79 9.27
CA SER A 67 14.33 0.65 10.16
C SER A 67 15.37 -0.31 9.57
N ASP A 68 15.26 -0.61 8.28
CA ASP A 68 16.24 -1.43 7.56
C ASP A 68 17.62 -0.77 7.41
N GLY A 69 17.65 0.53 7.10
CA GLY A 69 18.88 1.29 6.95
C GLY A 69 19.70 1.35 8.23
N LEU A 70 19.02 1.43 9.38
CA LEU A 70 19.61 1.40 10.73
C LEU A 70 20.04 -0.01 11.18
N GLY A 71 19.76 -1.05 10.39
CA GLY A 71 20.13 -2.43 10.72
C GLY A 71 19.22 -3.11 11.72
N TYR A 72 17.99 -2.62 11.92
CA TYR A 72 17.01 -3.32 12.76
C TYR A 72 16.43 -4.54 12.04
N GLY A 73 15.99 -5.53 12.83
CA GLY A 73 15.40 -6.76 12.32
C GLY A 73 13.91 -6.67 11.99
N ASN A 74 13.35 -7.78 11.51
CA ASN A 74 11.96 -7.89 11.07
C ASN A 74 10.93 -7.56 12.17
N ASN A 75 11.26 -7.79 13.45
CA ASN A 75 10.35 -7.44 14.56
C ASN A 75 10.13 -5.93 14.67
N THR A 76 11.19 -5.13 14.54
CA THR A 76 11.09 -3.67 14.54
C THR A 76 10.29 -3.19 13.34
N LYS A 77 10.57 -3.74 12.15
CA LYS A 77 9.80 -3.42 10.93
C LYS A 77 8.32 -3.78 11.07
N ALA A 78 8.00 -4.95 11.62
CA ALA A 78 6.62 -5.34 11.87
C ALA A 78 5.91 -4.40 12.84
N ALA A 79 6.61 -3.91 13.87
CA ALA A 79 6.09 -2.88 14.76
C ALA A 79 5.83 -1.55 14.04
N VAL A 80 6.74 -1.13 13.15
CA VAL A 80 6.57 0.07 12.29
C VAL A 80 5.33 -0.08 11.40
N ILE A 81 5.19 -1.21 10.69
CA ILE A 81 4.03 -1.49 9.84
C ILE A 81 2.73 -1.43 10.64
N ARG A 82 2.68 -2.11 11.80
CA ARG A 82 1.48 -2.14 12.66
C ARG A 82 1.11 -0.75 13.20
N LEU A 83 2.10 0.04 13.62
CA LEU A 83 1.89 1.40 14.11
C LEU A 83 1.46 2.33 12.97
N GLY A 84 2.10 2.22 11.81
CA GLY A 84 1.74 2.96 10.60
C GLY A 84 0.31 2.67 10.16
N LEU A 85 -0.11 1.39 10.14
CA LEU A 85 -1.51 1.03 9.87
C LEU A 85 -2.48 1.68 10.87
N LYS A 86 -2.12 1.73 12.16
CA LYS A 86 -2.94 2.40 13.17
C LYS A 86 -3.06 3.90 12.92
N GLU A 87 -2.00 4.55 12.45
CA GLU A 87 -2.02 5.96 12.07
C GLU A 87 -2.84 6.20 10.80
N MET A 88 -2.73 5.31 9.80
CA MET A 88 -3.55 5.34 8.59
C MET A 88 -5.05 5.24 8.91
N VAL A 89 -5.41 4.33 9.83
CA VAL A 89 -6.80 4.18 10.31
C VAL A 89 -7.28 5.48 10.96
N LYS A 90 -6.52 6.04 11.90
CA LYS A 90 -6.86 7.29 12.58
C LYS A 90 -7.00 8.47 11.60
N PHE A 91 -6.11 8.55 10.62
CA PHE A 91 -6.18 9.58 9.58
C PHE A 91 -7.50 9.46 8.80
N CYS A 92 -7.87 8.23 8.41
CA CYS A 92 -9.12 8.01 7.69
C CYS A 92 -10.36 8.23 8.56
N GLU A 93 -10.32 7.93 9.86
CA GLU A 93 -11.40 8.24 10.81
C GLU A 93 -11.64 9.74 10.94
N GLU A 94 -10.57 10.55 10.95
CA GLU A 94 -10.66 12.01 11.06
C GLU A 94 -11.14 12.66 9.74
N PHE A 95 -10.53 12.31 8.61
CA PHE A 95 -10.77 13.00 7.34
C PHE A 95 -11.86 12.35 6.47
N PHE A 96 -12.20 11.08 6.70
CA PHE A 96 -13.16 10.31 5.90
C PHE A 96 -14.10 9.48 6.80
N PRO A 97 -14.87 10.08 7.73
CA PRO A 97 -15.60 9.36 8.77
C PRO A 97 -16.67 8.38 8.26
N ALA A 98 -17.13 8.54 7.01
CA ALA A 98 -18.16 7.70 6.39
C ALA A 98 -17.54 6.52 5.61
N HIS A 99 -16.63 5.76 6.24
CA HIS A 99 -15.97 4.61 5.62
C HIS A 99 -16.25 3.29 6.36
N HIS A 100 -16.14 2.18 5.64
CA HIS A 100 -16.24 0.84 6.23
C HIS A 100 -14.90 0.42 6.82
N THR A 101 -14.86 0.13 8.13
CA THR A 101 -13.62 -0.25 8.84
C THR A 101 -12.96 -1.51 8.27
N GLU A 102 -13.71 -2.38 7.59
CA GLU A 102 -13.15 -3.56 6.91
C GLU A 102 -12.21 -3.22 5.74
N ILE A 103 -12.17 -1.96 5.27
CA ILE A 103 -11.39 -1.55 4.11
C ILE A 103 -9.88 -1.70 4.35
N PHE A 104 -9.43 -1.46 5.59
CA PHE A 104 -8.03 -1.62 5.98
C PHE A 104 -7.55 -3.08 5.93
N LEU A 105 -8.49 -4.04 5.92
CA LEU A 105 -8.19 -5.48 5.81
C LEU A 105 -8.30 -5.99 4.35
N LYS A 106 -8.56 -5.10 3.39
CA LYS A 106 -8.55 -5.45 1.95
C LYS A 106 -7.16 -5.27 1.36
N SER A 107 -7.00 -5.69 0.10
CA SER A 107 -5.71 -5.64 -0.58
C SER A 107 -5.10 -4.23 -0.51
N CYS A 108 -5.88 -3.19 -0.84
CA CYS A 108 -5.48 -1.77 -0.74
C CYS A 108 -5.12 -1.24 0.66
N GLY A 109 -5.29 -2.04 1.72
CA GLY A 109 -4.94 -1.66 3.09
C GLY A 109 -3.70 -2.42 3.53
N VAL A 110 -3.90 -3.43 4.37
CA VAL A 110 -2.82 -4.20 4.99
C VAL A 110 -1.92 -4.92 3.99
N ALA A 111 -2.47 -5.46 2.88
CA ALA A 111 -1.66 -6.24 1.94
C ALA A 111 -0.68 -5.33 1.18
N ASP A 112 -1.19 -4.23 0.62
CA ASP A 112 -0.40 -3.24 -0.12
C ASP A 112 0.66 -2.62 0.79
N LEU A 113 0.25 -2.22 2.00
CA LEU A 113 1.17 -1.70 3.01
C LEU A 113 2.33 -2.66 3.31
N VAL A 114 2.03 -3.95 3.49
CA VAL A 114 3.07 -4.96 3.73
C VAL A 114 3.97 -5.07 2.50
N ALA A 115 3.41 -5.27 1.30
CA ALA A 115 4.18 -5.41 0.07
C ALA A 115 5.12 -4.22 -0.15
N THR A 116 4.62 -3.00 0.03
CA THR A 116 5.36 -1.74 -0.14
C THR A 116 6.45 -1.59 0.92
N CYS A 117 6.20 -1.94 2.19
CA CYS A 117 7.24 -1.91 3.24
C CYS A 117 8.37 -2.93 3.03
N TYR A 118 8.16 -4.00 2.25
CA TYR A 118 9.19 -4.99 1.93
C TYR A 118 9.90 -4.72 0.60
N SER A 119 9.19 -4.26 -0.42
CA SER A 119 9.69 -4.20 -1.80
C SER A 119 9.62 -2.82 -2.47
N GLY A 120 8.90 -1.88 -1.85
CA GLY A 120 8.55 -0.59 -2.42
C GLY A 120 9.75 0.33 -2.69
N HIS A 121 9.55 1.25 -3.64
CA HIS A 121 10.55 2.23 -4.04
C HIS A 121 10.98 3.14 -2.89
N ASP A 122 10.01 3.69 -2.15
CA ASP A 122 10.27 4.60 -1.02
C ASP A 122 11.06 3.94 0.11
N ARG A 123 10.80 2.65 0.35
CA ARG A 123 11.59 1.84 1.27
C ARG A 123 13.06 1.77 0.83
N LYS A 124 13.33 1.56 -0.47
CA LYS A 124 14.70 1.51 -1.01
C LYS A 124 15.39 2.88 -0.90
N ALA A 125 14.69 3.96 -1.22
CA ALA A 125 15.20 5.32 -1.08
C ALA A 125 15.58 5.65 0.38
N ALA A 126 14.72 5.29 1.34
CA ALA A 126 14.99 5.47 2.77
C ALA A 126 16.20 4.65 3.27
N VAL A 127 16.36 3.40 2.81
CA VAL A 127 17.56 2.60 3.12
C VAL A 127 18.82 3.28 2.60
N ALA A 128 18.78 3.75 1.35
CA ALA A 128 19.91 4.44 0.73
C ALA A 128 20.24 5.75 1.45
N PHE A 129 19.23 6.51 1.87
CA PHE A 129 19.38 7.73 2.64
C PHE A 129 20.17 7.48 3.93
N VAL A 130 19.74 6.50 4.74
CA VAL A 130 20.41 6.19 6.01
C VAL A 130 21.84 5.69 5.79
N LYS A 131 22.08 4.88 4.76
CA LYS A 131 23.40 4.29 4.50
C LYS A 131 24.40 5.27 3.87
N THR A 132 23.93 6.23 3.08
CA THR A 132 24.81 7.10 2.28
C THR A 132 24.85 8.54 2.77
N GLY A 133 23.85 8.99 3.52
CA GLY A 133 23.68 10.38 3.93
C GLY A 133 23.38 11.35 2.78
N LYS A 134 23.15 10.85 1.56
CA LYS A 134 22.78 11.67 0.41
C LYS A 134 21.34 12.17 0.55
N ASP A 135 21.05 13.31 -0.06
CA ASP A 135 19.70 13.86 -0.08
C ASP A 135 18.76 12.98 -0.92
N ILE A 136 17.47 12.99 -0.55
CA ILE A 136 16.44 12.18 -1.21
C ILE A 136 16.28 12.54 -2.69
N LYS A 137 16.40 13.82 -3.06
CA LYS A 137 16.27 14.24 -4.47
C LYS A 137 17.36 13.64 -5.35
N THR A 138 18.53 13.35 -4.80
CA THR A 138 19.61 12.65 -5.50
C THR A 138 19.36 11.14 -5.57
N LEU A 139 18.69 10.56 -4.58
CA LEU A 139 18.42 9.12 -4.49
C LEU A 139 17.19 8.65 -5.27
N GLU A 140 16.27 9.57 -5.60
CA GLU A 140 15.07 9.30 -6.40
C GLU A 140 15.28 9.44 -7.92
N LYS A 141 16.48 9.84 -8.37
CA LYS A 141 16.85 9.91 -9.80
C LYS A 141 17.31 8.56 -10.32
#